data_AF-A0A1I5Y8M0-F1
#
_entry.id   AF-A0A1I5Y8M0-F1
#
_cell.length_a   1.000
_cell.length_b   1.000
_cell.length_c   1.000
_cell.angle_alpha   90.00
_cell.angle_beta   90.00
_cell.angle_gamma   90.00
#
_symmetry.space_group_name_H-M   'P 1'
#
loop_
_entity.id
_entity.type
_entity.pdbx_description
1 polymer ?
#
loop_
_entity_poly.entity_id
_entity_poly.type
_entity_poly.pdbx_seq_one_letter_code
_entity_poly.pdbx_strand_id
1 'polypeptide(L)'
;MIDQNFCEFLEFVLTKAFANSQDNLIKRLWCDGVLLPQSEKEISKKHINDNRQIVTTAFIGESGQDKYQLTISLGKKALSKYARNLKIEECIPPATESYWYKIDTINKKLTVNLY
;
A
#
# COMPACT_ATOMS: atom_id res chain seq x y z
N MET A 1 4.86 5.43 -11.12
CA MET A 1 5.85 5.75 -10.07
C MET A 1 5.14 5.76 -8.73
N ILE A 2 5.87 5.78 -7.60
CA ILE A 2 5.26 6.11 -6.30
C ILE A 2 5.38 7.62 -6.15
N ASP A 3 4.27 8.31 -6.30
CA ASP A 3 4.13 9.75 -6.11
C ASP A 3 2.90 10.03 -5.23
N GLN A 4 2.60 11.31 -5.03
CA GLN A 4 1.50 11.73 -4.18
C GLN A 4 0.14 11.19 -4.68
N ASN A 5 -0.07 11.14 -6.00
CA ASN A 5 -1.31 10.60 -6.57
C ASN A 5 -1.46 9.11 -6.27
N PHE A 6 -0.38 8.34 -6.38
CA PHE A 6 -0.40 6.93 -5.98
C PHE A 6 -0.74 6.76 -4.50
N CYS A 7 -0.16 7.58 -3.62
CA CYS A 7 -0.41 7.52 -2.18
C CYS A 7 -1.88 7.83 -1.84
N GLU A 8 -2.44 8.89 -2.40
CA GLU A 8 -3.85 9.29 -2.23
C GLU A 8 -4.81 8.22 -2.79
N PHE A 9 -4.47 7.66 -3.95
CA PHE A 9 -5.27 6.60 -4.55
C PHE A 9 -5.22 5.31 -3.72
N LEU A 10 -4.05 4.93 -3.20
CA LEU A 10 -3.91 3.77 -2.33
C LEU A 10 -4.67 3.95 -1.01
N GLU A 11 -4.61 5.13 -0.40
CA GLU A 11 -5.38 5.48 0.81
C GLU A 11 -6.88 5.26 0.59
N PHE A 12 -7.43 5.84 -0.48
CA PHE A 12 -8.84 5.69 -0.83
C PHE A 12 -9.23 4.22 -1.04
N VAL A 13 -8.40 3.45 -1.76
CA VAL A 13 -8.66 2.03 -2.02
C VAL A 13 -8.58 1.21 -0.73
N LEU A 14 -7.61 1.47 0.16
CA LEU A 14 -7.48 0.79 1.45
C LEU A 14 -8.70 1.06 2.34
N THR A 15 -9.14 2.31 2.46
CA THR A 15 -10.34 2.66 3.24
C THR A 15 -11.58 1.90 2.75
N LYS A 16 -11.76 1.80 1.43
CA LYS A 16 -12.84 0.98 0.86
C LYS A 16 -12.66 -0.51 1.11
N ALA A 17 -11.43 -1.00 1.00
CA ALA A 17 -11.12 -2.42 1.16
C ALA A 17 -11.32 -2.90 2.60
N PHE A 18 -11.00 -2.05 3.57
CA PHE A 18 -11.27 -2.30 4.98
C PHE A 18 -12.78 -2.35 5.24
N ALA A 19 -13.55 -1.37 4.75
CA ALA A 19 -15.00 -1.34 4.91
C ALA A 19 -15.72 -2.59 4.33
N ASN A 20 -15.12 -3.25 3.33
CA ASN A 20 -15.61 -4.49 2.73
C ASN A 20 -15.10 -5.77 3.41
N SER A 21 -14.25 -5.65 4.43
CA SER A 21 -13.69 -6.81 5.14
C SER A 21 -14.77 -7.62 5.87
N GLN A 22 -14.58 -8.93 5.92
CA GLN A 22 -15.38 -9.85 6.72
C GLN A 22 -14.96 -9.84 8.20
N ASP A 23 -13.78 -9.31 8.51
CA ASP A 23 -13.30 -9.13 9.87
C ASP A 23 -13.81 -7.80 10.43
N ASN A 24 -14.62 -7.86 11.49
CA ASN A 24 -15.21 -6.69 12.14
C ASN A 24 -14.17 -5.71 12.71
N LEU A 25 -12.99 -6.17 13.11
CA LEU A 25 -11.93 -5.29 13.59
C LEU A 25 -11.36 -4.47 12.43
N ILE A 26 -11.08 -5.13 11.31
CA ILE A 26 -10.56 -4.48 10.11
C ILE A 26 -11.61 -3.54 9.52
N LYS A 27 -12.89 -3.94 9.55
CA LYS A 27 -14.01 -3.18 8.98
C LYS A 27 -14.19 -1.77 9.56
N ARG A 28 -13.73 -1.55 10.79
CA ARG A 28 -13.80 -0.25 11.47
C ARG A 28 -12.60 0.65 11.18
N LEU A 29 -11.57 0.12 10.54
CA LEU A 29 -10.37 0.88 10.20
C LEU A 29 -10.60 1.69 8.94
N TRP A 30 -10.00 2.88 8.89
CA TRP A 30 -9.76 3.61 7.67
C TRP A 30 -8.29 3.99 7.55
N CYS A 31 -7.86 4.29 6.33
CA CYS A 31 -6.56 4.87 6.04
C CYS A 31 -6.74 6.38 5.88
N ASP A 32 -5.96 7.17 6.62
CA ASP A 32 -6.02 8.66 6.64
C ASP A 32 -4.77 9.30 6.01
N GLY A 33 -3.91 8.48 5.42
CA GLY A 33 -2.72 8.96 4.74
C GLY A 33 -1.71 7.85 4.47
N VAL A 34 -1.02 7.96 3.34
CA VAL A 34 0.17 7.17 3.04
C VAL A 34 1.32 8.13 2.76
N LEU A 35 2.43 7.96 3.49
CA LEU A 35 3.62 8.78 3.26
C LEU A 35 4.36 8.31 2.00
N LEU A 36 4.98 9.27 1.32
CA LEU A 36 6.02 8.96 0.35
C LEU A 36 7.18 8.24 1.04
N PRO A 37 7.80 7.24 0.39
CA PRO A 37 9.02 6.63 0.90
C PRO A 37 10.11 7.68 1.06
N GLN A 38 10.79 7.69 2.20
CA GLN A 38 11.73 8.77 2.56
C GLN A 38 13.13 8.60 1.92
N SER A 39 13.44 7.40 1.41
CA SER A 39 14.77 7.06 0.92
C SER A 39 14.76 6.88 -0.60
N GLU A 40 15.40 7.82 -1.32
CA GLU A 40 15.58 7.74 -2.78
C GLU A 40 16.29 6.44 -3.21
N LYS A 41 17.20 5.93 -2.37
CA LYS A 41 17.91 4.67 -2.62
C LYS A 41 16.96 3.48 -2.60
N GLU A 42 16.02 3.46 -1.66
CA GLU A 42 15.03 2.38 -1.50
C GLU A 42 13.98 2.40 -2.61
N ILE A 43 13.69 3.55 -3.20
CA ILE A 43 12.80 3.66 -4.37
C ILE A 43 13.54 3.63 -5.72
N SER A 44 14.87 3.49 -5.71
CA SER A 44 15.63 3.40 -6.96
C SER A 44 15.21 2.17 -7.78
N LYS A 45 15.17 2.29 -9.12
CA LYS A 45 14.78 1.19 -10.01
C LYS A 45 15.56 -0.10 -9.73
N LYS A 46 16.85 0.02 -9.41
CA LYS A 46 17.71 -1.11 -9.06
C LYS A 46 17.22 -1.78 -7.77
N HIS A 47 17.04 -1.02 -6.69
CA HIS A 47 16.58 -1.57 -5.42
C HIS A 47 15.21 -2.24 -5.56
N ILE A 48 14.28 -1.60 -6.27
CA ILE A 48 12.94 -2.15 -6.50
C ILE A 48 12.97 -3.40 -7.37
N ASN A 49 13.85 -3.47 -8.37
CA ASN A 49 14.03 -4.68 -9.17
C ASN A 49 14.54 -5.86 -8.34
N ASP A 50 15.48 -5.61 -7.44
CA ASP A 50 16.14 -6.64 -6.66
C ASP A 50 15.28 -7.11 -5.48
N ASN A 51 14.59 -6.19 -4.78
CA ASN A 51 13.83 -6.47 -3.56
C ASN A 51 12.32 -6.62 -3.80
N ARG A 52 11.79 -6.06 -4.89
CA ARG A 52 10.37 -6.09 -5.28
C ARG A 52 9.41 -5.55 -4.23
N GLN A 53 9.88 -4.68 -3.35
CA GLN A 53 9.07 -4.09 -2.31
C GLN A 53 9.49 -2.66 -2.01
N ILE A 54 8.57 -1.91 -1.43
CA ILE A 54 8.75 -0.55 -0.94
C ILE A 54 8.25 -0.51 0.49
N VAL A 55 9.04 0.03 1.40
CA VAL A 55 8.65 0.24 2.79
C VAL A 55 8.37 1.72 3.01
N THR A 56 7.20 2.03 3.56
CA THR A 56 6.80 3.39 3.93
C THR A 56 5.88 3.33 5.15
N THR A 57 5.20 4.43 5.46
CA THR A 57 4.23 4.54 6.55
C THR A 57 2.83 4.79 6.01
N ALA A 58 1.84 4.11 6.58
CA ALA A 58 0.43 4.44 6.43
C ALA A 58 -0.14 4.85 7.79
N PHE A 59 -1.14 5.73 7.78
CA PHE A 59 -1.88 6.13 8.96
C PHE A 59 -3.22 5.41 8.95
N ILE A 60 -3.41 4.47 9.86
CA ILE A 60 -4.56 3.55 9.87
C ILE A 60 -5.11 3.46 11.28
N GLY A 61 -6.41 3.67 11.46
CA GLY A 61 -7.04 3.48 12.76
C GLY A 61 -8.50 3.92 12.74
N GLU A 62 -9.22 3.67 13.83
CA GLU A 62 -10.58 4.24 14.03
C GLU A 62 -10.55 5.75 14.27
N SER A 63 -9.38 6.32 14.55
CA SER A 63 -9.15 7.77 14.63
C SER A 63 -8.26 8.28 13.49
N GLY A 64 -7.76 7.39 12.62
CA GLY A 64 -6.82 7.72 11.54
C GLY A 64 -5.38 8.01 11.99
N GLN A 65 -5.05 8.03 13.28
CA GLN A 65 -3.76 8.59 13.74
C GLN A 65 -2.65 7.55 13.98
N ASP A 66 -2.98 6.27 13.95
CA ASP A 66 -2.04 5.20 14.26
C ASP A 66 -1.10 4.94 13.08
N LYS A 67 0.22 4.98 13.35
CA LYS A 67 1.25 4.72 12.33
C LYS A 67 1.45 3.23 12.14
N TYR A 68 1.31 2.79 10.89
CA TYR A 68 1.60 1.44 10.44
C TYR A 68 2.79 1.44 9.50
N GLN A 69 3.71 0.48 9.68
CA GLN A 69 4.70 0.20 8.64
C GLN A 69 3.96 -0.43 7.45
N LEU A 70 3.96 0.26 6.32
CA LEU A 70 3.38 -0.20 5.06
C LEU A 70 4.48 -0.82 4.20
N THR A 71 4.28 -2.08 3.81
CA THR A 71 5.10 -2.76 2.80
C THR A 71 4.28 -2.93 1.53
N ILE A 72 4.72 -2.33 0.44
CA ILE A 72 4.11 -2.44 -0.89
C ILE A 72 4.93 -3.44 -1.68
N SER A 73 4.40 -4.64 -1.88
CA SER A 73 5.01 -5.68 -2.71
C SER A 73 4.61 -5.46 -4.18
N LEU A 74 5.60 -5.43 -5.07
CA LEU A 74 5.39 -5.26 -6.50
C LEU A 74 5.34 -6.63 -7.19
N GLY A 75 4.15 -7.01 -7.66
CA GLY A 75 3.96 -8.11 -8.58
C GLY A 75 4.61 -7.85 -9.95
N LYS A 76 4.52 -8.84 -10.84
CA LYS A 76 5.22 -8.80 -12.14
C LYS A 76 4.78 -7.60 -12.99
N LYS A 77 3.48 -7.24 -12.96
CA LYS A 77 2.93 -6.14 -13.78
C LYS A 77 3.37 -4.79 -13.21
N ALA A 78 3.26 -4.60 -11.90
CA ALA A 78 3.67 -3.41 -11.17
C ALA A 78 5.16 -3.16 -11.34
N LEU A 79 5.98 -4.21 -11.21
CA LEU A 79 7.43 -4.10 -11.39
C LEU A 79 7.80 -3.64 -12.81
N SER A 80 7.18 -4.25 -13.83
CA SER A 80 7.38 -3.85 -15.24
C SER A 80 6.98 -2.40 -15.50
N LYS A 81 5.83 -1.97 -14.97
CA LYS A 81 5.38 -0.58 -15.07
C LYS A 81 6.29 0.39 -14.31
N TYR A 82 6.74 0.01 -13.12
CA TYR A 82 7.65 0.81 -12.32
C TYR A 82 8.98 1.07 -13.04
N ALA A 83 9.58 0.02 -13.61
CA ALA A 83 10.82 0.15 -14.39
C ALA A 83 10.70 1.13 -15.57
N ARG A 84 9.49 1.22 -16.16
CA ARG A 84 9.15 2.08 -17.29
C ARG A 84 8.61 3.46 -16.89
N ASN A 85 8.58 3.81 -15.61
CA ASN A 85 7.99 5.05 -15.08
C ASN A 85 6.50 5.23 -15.44
N LEU A 86 5.76 4.13 -15.61
CA LEU A 86 4.32 4.17 -15.89
C LEU A 86 3.51 4.28 -14.60
N LYS A 87 2.20 4.56 -14.74
CA LYS A 87 1.25 4.58 -13.62
C LYS A 87 1.05 3.18 -13.05
N ILE A 88 1.40 3.00 -11.78
CA ILE A 88 1.28 1.73 -11.05
C ILE A 88 0.00 1.65 -10.22
N GLU A 89 -0.78 2.74 -10.16
CA GLU A 89 -2.12 2.79 -9.55
C GLU A 89 -3.04 1.70 -10.14
N GLU A 90 -2.95 1.46 -11.45
CA GLU A 90 -3.69 0.40 -12.16
C GLU A 90 -3.26 -1.04 -11.78
N CYS A 91 -2.23 -1.18 -10.94
CA CYS A 91 -1.80 -2.47 -10.40
C CYS A 91 -2.32 -2.71 -8.99
N ILE A 92 -3.02 -1.73 -8.38
CA ILE A 92 -3.72 -1.93 -7.12
C ILE A 92 -4.98 -2.76 -7.40
N PRO A 93 -5.15 -3.91 -6.74
CA PRO A 93 -6.37 -4.72 -6.88
C PRO A 93 -7.62 -3.97 -6.40
N PRO A 94 -8.82 -4.33 -6.90
CA PRO A 94 -10.05 -3.66 -6.52
C PRO A 94 -10.37 -3.84 -5.03
N ALA A 95 -10.94 -2.80 -4.41
CA ALA A 95 -11.33 -2.80 -3.00
C ALA A 95 -12.42 -3.83 -2.61
N THR A 96 -13.04 -4.48 -3.60
CA THR A 96 -13.99 -5.58 -3.38
C THR A 96 -13.30 -6.88 -3.00
N GLU A 97 -11.98 -6.98 -3.21
CA GLU A 97 -11.17 -8.15 -2.93
C GLU A 97 -10.31 -7.93 -1.67
N SER A 98 -10.12 -8.96 -0.86
CA SER A 98 -9.38 -8.88 0.41
C SER A 98 -8.05 -9.64 0.42
N TYR A 99 -7.73 -10.43 -0.62
CA TYR A 99 -6.51 -11.24 -0.64
C TYR A 99 -5.23 -10.43 -0.82
N TRP A 100 -5.33 -9.20 -1.34
CA TRP A 100 -4.18 -8.43 -1.75
C TRP A 100 -3.56 -7.63 -0.61
N TYR A 101 -4.23 -7.51 0.54
CA TYR A 101 -3.68 -6.85 1.71
C TYR A 101 -3.68 -7.78 2.93
N LYS A 102 -2.73 -7.54 3.84
CA LYS A 102 -2.66 -8.19 5.15
C LYS A 102 -2.32 -7.14 6.18
N ILE A 103 -3.17 -7.02 7.20
CA ILE A 103 -2.98 -6.10 8.31
C ILE A 103 -2.74 -6.88 9.60
N ASP A 104 -1.76 -6.42 10.37
CA ASP A 104 -1.44 -6.88 11.71
C ASP A 104 -1.56 -5.66 12.63
N THR A 105 -2.68 -5.58 13.34
CA THR A 105 -3.02 -4.46 14.22
C THR A 105 -2.21 -4.45 15.52
N ILE A 106 -1.64 -5.60 15.92
CA ILE A 106 -0.81 -5.72 17.12
C ILE A 106 0.58 -5.16 16.83
N ASN A 107 1.18 -5.60 15.73
CA ASN A 107 2.53 -5.16 15.34
C ASN A 107 2.53 -3.87 14.51
N LYS A 108 1.35 -3.30 14.23
CA LYS A 108 1.14 -2.13 13.36
C LYS A 108 1.85 -2.27 12.00
N LYS A 109 1.57 -3.38 11.32
CA LYS A 109 2.11 -3.68 9.99
C LYS A 109 1.00 -3.85 8.99
N LEU A 110 1.14 -3.22 7.83
CA LEU A 110 0.29 -3.42 6.67
C LEU A 110 1.17 -3.90 5.51
N THR A 111 0.76 -4.95 4.84
CA THR A 111 1.34 -5.38 3.56
C THR A 111 0.29 -5.30 2.49
N VAL A 112 0.62 -4.71 1.34
CA VAL A 112 -0.23 -4.69 0.16
C VAL A 112 0.52 -5.30 -1.02
N ASN A 113 -0.19 -6.06 -1.85
CA ASN A 113 0.36 -6.76 -3.00
C ASN A 113 -0.25 -6.18 -4.27
N LEU A 114 0.59 -5.56 -5.09
CA LEU A 114 0.21 -5.09 -6.42
C LEU A 114 0.37 -6.22 -7.44
N TYR A 115 -0.45 -6.24 -8.50
CA TYR A 115 -0.33 -7.20 -9.61
C TYR A 115 1.01 -7.10 -10.34
#